data_AF-A0A8T5LFL6-F1
#
_entry.id   AF-A0A8T5LFL6-F1
#
_cell.length_a   1.000
_cell.length_b   1.000
_cell.length_c   1.000
_cell.angle_alpha   90.00
_cell.angle_beta   90.00
_cell.angle_gamma   90.00
#
_symmetry.space_group_name_H-M   'P 1'
#
loop_
_entity.id
_entity.type
_entity.pdbx_description
1 polymer ?
#
loop_
_entity_poly.entity_id
_entity_poly.type
_entity_poly.pdbx_seq_one_letter_code
_entity_poly.pdbx_strand_id
1 'polypeptide(L)'
;MIELKWDPRKGIWSEEVTSAEKLTRNFFGTRKKNTVWLRPEEAFYIMNFQNGVCEDMKGNNITFNQIASFYSAKEPRLFIKYNAYRDWRDRGLVSKRIVDVEDIKGKSEKRKKYPSKNLEKIKIKATAYWHPESFYSIVDDKPVAENLFNNYWFGQLGIYKQERGDLLKL
;
A
#
# COMPACT_ATOMS: atom_id res chain seq x y z
N MET A 1 -16.75 6.80 30.32
CA MET A 1 -17.39 6.48 29.03
C MET A 1 -16.89 7.47 27.99
N ILE A 2 -16.81 7.08 26.71
CA ILE A 2 -16.54 8.01 25.60
C ILE A 2 -17.83 8.15 24.80
N GLU A 3 -18.32 9.36 24.62
CA GLU A 3 -19.56 9.64 23.90
C GLU A 3 -19.27 10.09 22.47
N LEU A 4 -19.83 9.37 21.51
CA LEU A 4 -19.72 9.64 20.09
C LEU A 4 -21.08 9.96 19.50
N LYS A 5 -21.11 10.82 18.49
CA LYS A 5 -22.25 11.11 17.66
C LYS A 5 -21.99 10.64 16.23
N TRP A 6 -23.03 10.15 15.58
CA TRP A 6 -22.99 9.74 14.19
C TRP A 6 -24.13 10.34 13.38
N ASP A 7 -23.82 10.74 12.15
CA ASP A 7 -24.78 11.14 11.13
C ASP A 7 -24.31 10.59 9.77
N PRO A 8 -25.13 9.83 9.03
CA PRO A 8 -24.79 9.29 7.71
C PRO A 8 -24.25 10.32 6.71
N ARG A 9 -24.71 11.57 6.81
CA ARG A 9 -24.33 12.67 5.91
C ARG A 9 -23.06 13.36 6.36
N LYS A 10 -22.82 13.47 7.67
CA LYS A 10 -21.70 14.25 8.22
C LYS A 10 -20.49 13.40 8.60
N GLY A 11 -20.69 12.30 9.31
CA GLY A 11 -19.61 11.46 9.81
C GLY A 11 -19.79 11.04 11.27
N ILE A 12 -18.67 10.80 11.95
CA ILE A 12 -18.61 10.42 13.37
C ILE A 12 -17.77 11.46 14.11
N TRP A 13 -18.26 11.97 15.23
CA TRP A 13 -17.54 12.97 16.02
C TRP A 13 -17.90 12.90 17.51
N SER A 14 -17.11 13.56 18.35
CA SER A 14 -17.40 13.79 19.77
C SER A 14 -17.56 15.29 20.01
N GLU A 15 -18.65 15.69 20.67
CA GLU A 15 -18.90 17.09 21.08
C GLU A 15 -18.70 17.30 22.58
N GLU A 16 -18.86 16.25 23.38
CA GLU A 16 -18.72 16.32 24.82
C GLU A 16 -17.27 16.63 25.20
N VAL A 17 -17.06 17.63 26.07
CA VAL A 17 -15.72 18.16 26.38
C VAL A 17 -14.83 17.08 26.97
N THR A 18 -15.32 16.27 27.89
CA THR A 18 -14.50 15.26 28.57
C THR A 18 -14.09 14.12 27.62
N SER A 19 -15.00 13.69 26.75
CA SER A 19 -14.71 12.72 25.69
C SER A 19 -13.74 13.28 24.65
N ALA A 20 -13.95 14.52 24.20
CA ALA A 20 -13.08 15.20 23.24
C ALA A 20 -11.64 15.34 23.78
N GLU A 21 -11.48 15.68 25.06
CA GLU A 21 -10.16 15.74 25.71
C GLU A 21 -9.49 14.38 25.80
N LYS A 22 -10.22 13.33 26.20
CA LYS A 22 -9.69 11.95 26.24
C LYS A 22 -9.25 11.46 24.86
N LEU A 23 -10.06 11.73 23.83
CA LEU A 23 -9.75 11.37 22.45
C LEU A 23 -8.51 12.10 21.97
N THR A 24 -8.43 13.41 22.21
CA THR A 24 -7.27 14.24 21.84
C THR A 24 -6.00 13.76 22.54
N ARG A 25 -6.06 13.48 23.85
CA ARG A 25 -4.93 12.98 24.65
C ARG A 25 -4.40 11.64 24.14
N ASN A 26 -5.28 10.79 23.62
CA ASN A 26 -4.93 9.48 23.06
C ASN A 26 -4.70 9.49 21.54
N PHE A 27 -4.58 10.68 20.95
CA PHE A 27 -4.32 10.92 19.53
C PHE A 27 -5.38 10.37 18.56
N PHE A 28 -6.63 10.27 19.00
CA PHE A 28 -7.75 9.91 18.12
C PHE A 28 -8.29 11.13 17.37
N GLY A 29 -8.60 10.93 16.10
CA GLY A 29 -9.31 11.88 15.26
C GLY A 29 -8.56 13.16 14.98
N THR A 30 -9.32 14.12 14.45
CA THR A 30 -8.88 15.47 14.13
C THR A 30 -9.76 16.48 14.87
N ARG A 31 -9.13 17.33 15.68
CA ARG A 31 -9.83 18.39 16.40
C ARG A 31 -10.23 19.51 15.44
N LYS A 32 -11.52 19.83 15.40
CA LYS A 32 -12.08 20.99 14.69
C LYS A 32 -12.90 21.80 15.69
N LYS A 33 -12.37 22.95 16.10
CA LYS A 33 -12.95 23.79 17.18
C LYS A 33 -13.09 22.98 18.49
N ASN A 34 -14.31 22.82 18.99
CA ASN A 34 -14.63 22.05 20.20
C ASN A 34 -15.06 20.60 19.91
N THR A 35 -14.99 20.16 18.66
CA THR A 35 -15.38 18.80 18.27
C THR A 35 -14.18 17.98 17.82
N VAL A 36 -14.19 16.69 18.11
CA VAL A 36 -13.18 15.75 17.60
C VAL A 36 -13.85 14.85 16.57
N TRP A 37 -13.40 14.94 15.32
CA TRP A 37 -13.93 14.14 14.22
C TRP A 37 -13.12 12.86 14.09
N LEU A 38 -13.82 11.74 13.97
CA LEU A 38 -13.24 10.41 13.91
C LEU A 38 -13.42 9.79 12.53
N ARG A 39 -12.42 9.02 12.10
CA ARG A 39 -12.58 8.09 10.98
C ARG A 39 -13.35 6.84 11.46
N PRO A 40 -14.00 6.11 10.53
CA PRO A 40 -14.75 4.89 10.89
C PRO A 40 -13.91 3.89 11.68
N GLU A 41 -12.66 3.63 11.27
CA GLU A 41 -11.77 2.70 11.97
C GLU A 41 -11.45 3.12 13.41
N GLU A 42 -11.37 4.42 13.69
CA GLU A 42 -11.12 4.96 15.03
C GLU A 42 -12.36 4.79 15.91
N ALA A 43 -13.53 5.17 15.39
CA ALA A 43 -14.80 5.01 16.08
C ALA A 43 -15.08 3.56 16.43
N PHE A 44 -14.85 2.64 15.49
CA PHE A 44 -14.95 1.20 15.70
C PHE A 44 -14.03 0.69 16.79
N TYR A 45 -12.80 1.18 16.85
CA TYR A 45 -11.87 0.82 17.90
C TYR A 45 -12.36 1.31 19.27
N ILE A 46 -12.84 2.55 19.34
CA ILE A 46 -13.35 3.16 20.57
C ILE A 46 -14.59 2.40 21.09
N MET A 47 -15.52 2.07 20.21
CA MET A 47 -16.74 1.32 20.56
C MET A 47 -16.42 -0.09 21.08
N ASN A 48 -15.47 -0.79 20.46
CA ASN A 48 -15.16 -2.18 20.84
C ASN A 48 -14.20 -2.31 22.02
N PHE A 49 -13.24 -1.38 22.19
CA PHE A 49 -12.13 -1.54 23.13
C PHE A 49 -12.04 -0.45 24.22
N GLN A 50 -12.75 0.68 24.08
CA GLN A 50 -12.67 1.80 25.03
C GLN A 50 -13.99 2.16 25.70
N ASN A 51 -14.97 1.24 25.69
CA ASN A 51 -16.31 1.46 26.24
C ASN A 51 -16.94 2.75 25.68
N GLY A 52 -16.81 2.94 24.37
CA GLY A 52 -17.42 4.05 23.65
C GLY A 52 -18.87 3.77 23.32
N VAL A 53 -19.74 4.75 23.56
CA VAL A 53 -21.15 4.73 23.17
C VAL A 53 -21.34 5.69 22.01
N CYS A 54 -22.06 5.27 20.99
CA CYS A 54 -22.36 6.11 19.83
C CYS A 54 -23.87 6.32 19.71
N GLU A 55 -24.28 7.57 19.56
CA GLU A 55 -25.67 7.96 19.39
C GLU A 55 -25.90 8.61 18.01
N ASP A 56 -27.08 8.38 17.44
CA ASP A 56 -27.56 9.14 16.28
C ASP A 56 -28.07 10.52 16.72
N MET A 57 -28.33 11.42 15.76
CA MET A 57 -28.91 12.74 15.99
C MET A 57 -30.27 12.73 16.71
N LYS A 58 -30.95 11.58 16.75
CA LYS A 58 -32.21 11.36 17.46
C LYS A 58 -32.04 10.87 18.90
N GLY A 59 -30.80 10.72 19.38
CA GLY A 59 -30.50 10.17 20.72
C GLY A 59 -30.65 8.65 20.82
N ASN A 60 -30.72 7.95 19.68
CA ASN A 60 -30.78 6.49 19.67
C ASN A 60 -29.37 5.92 19.73
N ASN A 61 -29.15 4.92 20.59
CA ASN A 61 -27.90 4.17 20.63
C ASN A 61 -27.69 3.40 19.31
N ILE A 62 -26.55 3.65 18.68
CA ILE A 62 -26.12 3.03 17.44
C ILE A 62 -25.00 2.03 17.73
N THR A 63 -25.20 0.82 17.19
CA THR A 63 -24.26 -0.28 17.33
C THR A 63 -23.16 -0.24 16.27
N PHE A 64 -22.05 -0.90 16.56
CA PHE A 64 -20.94 -1.10 15.61
C PHE A 64 -21.45 -1.58 14.24
N ASN A 65 -22.32 -2.61 14.23
CA ASN A 65 -22.79 -3.24 12.99
C ASN A 65 -23.59 -2.28 12.11
N GLN A 66 -24.37 -1.38 12.72
CA GLN A 66 -25.13 -0.38 11.98
C GLN A 66 -24.20 0.60 11.27
N ILE A 67 -23.21 1.15 11.97
CA ILE A 67 -22.22 2.05 11.37
C ILE A 67 -21.37 1.31 10.32
N ALA A 68 -20.94 0.08 10.61
CA ALA A 68 -20.17 -0.75 9.69
C ALA A 68 -20.94 -1.04 8.40
N SER A 69 -22.23 -1.35 8.46
CA SER A 69 -23.07 -1.58 7.27
C SER A 69 -23.15 -0.36 6.36
N PHE A 70 -23.19 0.85 6.95
CA PHE A 70 -23.23 2.09 6.20
C PHE A 70 -21.91 2.39 5.49
N TYR A 71 -20.78 2.26 6.20
CA TYR A 71 -19.47 2.58 5.64
C TYR A 71 -18.92 1.48 4.73
N SER A 72 -19.29 0.21 4.93
CA SER A 72 -18.82 -0.90 4.08
C SER A 72 -19.32 -0.77 2.64
N ALA A 73 -20.52 -0.19 2.45
CA ALA A 73 -21.06 0.13 1.14
C ALA A 73 -20.25 1.20 0.39
N LYS A 74 -19.55 2.09 1.12
CA LYS A 74 -18.76 3.20 0.55
C LYS A 74 -17.27 2.89 0.43
N GLU A 75 -16.76 2.03 1.31
CA GLU A 75 -15.34 1.70 1.42
C GLU A 75 -15.18 0.17 1.47
N PRO A 76 -14.92 -0.48 0.31
CA PRO A 76 -14.77 -1.93 0.24
C PRO A 76 -13.65 -2.49 1.14
N ARG A 77 -12.64 -1.67 1.47
CA ARG A 77 -11.51 -2.06 2.32
C ARG A 77 -11.70 -1.70 3.79
N LEU A 78 -12.91 -1.34 4.23
CA LEU A 78 -13.18 -0.86 5.59
C LEU A 78 -12.65 -1.80 6.66
N PHE A 79 -12.98 -3.10 6.56
CA PHE A 79 -12.55 -4.09 7.55
C PHE A 79 -11.05 -4.37 7.50
N ILE A 80 -10.41 -4.28 6.33
CA ILE A 80 -8.96 -4.40 6.20
C ILE A 80 -8.28 -3.22 6.92
N LYS A 81 -8.77 -1.99 6.69
CA LYS A 81 -8.27 -0.77 7.35
C LYS A 81 -8.49 -0.84 8.86
N TYR A 82 -9.68 -1.26 9.31
CA TYR A 82 -9.99 -1.42 10.72
C TYR A 82 -9.09 -2.45 11.40
N ASN A 83 -8.89 -3.63 10.80
CA ASN A 83 -8.04 -4.67 11.38
C ASN A 83 -6.57 -4.22 11.49
N ALA A 84 -6.03 -3.55 10.47
CA ALA A 84 -4.69 -2.99 10.51
C ALA A 84 -4.58 -1.86 11.56
N TYR A 85 -5.58 -0.99 11.64
CA TYR A 85 -5.65 0.07 12.65
C TYR A 85 -5.67 -0.50 14.07
N ARG A 86 -6.53 -1.49 14.32
CA ARG A 86 -6.64 -2.19 15.60
C ARG A 86 -5.31 -2.83 16.00
N ASP A 87 -4.67 -3.59 15.11
CA ASP A 87 -3.38 -4.24 15.41
C ASP A 87 -2.31 -3.23 15.84
N TRP A 88 -2.24 -2.06 15.20
CA TRP A 88 -1.33 -1.00 15.62
C TRP A 88 -1.68 -0.41 16.98
N ARG A 89 -2.97 -0.15 17.24
CA ARG A 89 -3.44 0.42 18.52
C ARG A 89 -3.27 -0.55 19.69
N ASP A 90 -3.48 -1.84 19.47
CA ASP A 90 -3.29 -2.89 20.48
C ASP A 90 -1.81 -3.00 20.88
N ARG A 91 -0.88 -2.69 19.97
CA ARG A 91 0.56 -2.56 20.25
C ARG A 91 0.94 -1.24 20.96
N GLY A 92 -0.02 -0.39 21.29
CA GLY A 92 0.21 0.92 21.89
C GLY A 92 0.74 1.98 20.92
N LEU A 93 0.73 1.71 19.61
CA LEU A 93 1.19 2.66 18.60
C LEU A 93 0.07 3.59 18.15
N VAL A 94 0.42 4.82 17.79
CA VAL A 94 -0.51 5.76 17.18
C VAL A 94 -0.47 5.58 15.66
N SER A 95 -1.62 5.25 15.07
CA SER A 95 -1.78 5.18 13.61
C SER A 95 -2.70 6.31 13.14
N LYS A 96 -2.29 7.05 12.12
CA LYS A 96 -3.06 8.12 11.47
C LYS A 96 -2.97 7.96 9.96
N ARG A 97 -4.00 8.39 9.24
CA ARG A 97 -3.93 8.44 7.78
C ARG A 97 -2.96 9.53 7.36
N ILE A 98 -2.13 9.23 6.36
CA ILE A 98 -1.13 10.17 5.86
C ILE A 98 -1.73 11.50 5.39
N VAL A 99 -2.95 11.48 4.84
CA VAL A 99 -3.69 12.67 4.39
C VAL A 99 -4.13 13.59 5.53
N ASP A 100 -4.19 13.09 6.76
CA ASP A 100 -4.62 13.83 7.95
C ASP A 100 -3.41 14.43 8.71
N VAL A 101 -2.20 14.32 8.16
CA VAL A 101 -0.95 14.83 8.74
C VAL A 101 -0.48 16.03 7.91
N GLU A 102 -0.64 17.24 8.45
CA GLU A 102 -0.28 18.50 7.78
C GLU A 102 1.24 18.66 7.57
N ASP A 103 2.04 18.10 8.49
CA ASP A 103 3.50 18.17 8.46
C ASP A 103 4.07 16.75 8.34
N ILE A 104 4.10 16.19 7.13
CA ILE A 104 4.90 14.99 6.85
C ILE A 104 6.38 15.42 6.79
N LYS A 105 6.92 15.84 7.93
CA LYS A 105 8.35 16.05 8.17
C LYS A 105 9.07 14.72 8.39
N GLY A 106 8.61 13.67 7.71
CA GLY A 106 9.39 12.45 7.58
C GLY A 106 10.64 12.81 6.77
N LYS A 107 11.83 12.46 7.26
CA LYS A 107 13.03 12.45 6.42
C LYS A 107 12.64 11.67 5.17
N SER A 108 12.63 12.32 4.01
CA SER A 108 12.36 11.63 2.74
C SER A 108 13.24 10.39 2.73
N GLU A 109 12.64 9.20 2.74
CA GLU A 109 13.42 7.98 2.67
C GLU A 109 14.34 8.12 1.48
N LYS A 110 15.66 8.00 1.72
CA LYS A 110 16.63 8.11 0.65
C LYS A 110 16.30 7.01 -0.34
N ARG A 111 15.73 7.37 -1.49
CA ARG A 111 15.43 6.41 -2.55
C ARG A 111 16.71 5.62 -2.81
N LYS A 112 16.65 4.30 -2.63
CA LYS A 112 17.79 3.43 -2.88
C LYS A 112 18.18 3.57 -4.34
N LYS A 113 19.33 4.18 -4.60
CA LYS A 113 19.87 4.33 -5.96
C LYS A 113 20.49 3.00 -6.36
N TYR A 114 19.91 2.36 -7.37
CA TYR A 114 20.53 1.23 -8.02
C TYR A 114 21.56 1.74 -9.03
N PRO A 115 22.68 1.03 -9.24
CA PRO A 115 23.64 1.40 -10.24
C PRO A 115 22.96 1.42 -11.61
N SER A 116 23.30 2.43 -12.42
CA SER A 116 22.87 2.52 -13.81
C SER A 116 24.09 2.86 -14.65
N LYS A 117 24.17 2.26 -15.83
CA LYS A 117 25.22 2.52 -16.81
C LYS A 117 24.55 2.64 -18.16
N ASN A 118 25.02 3.56 -18.99
CA ASN A 118 24.60 3.62 -20.38
C ASN A 118 25.06 2.33 -21.07
N LEU A 119 24.13 1.62 -21.70
CA LEU A 119 24.45 0.50 -22.56
C LEU A 119 25.00 1.06 -23.88
N GLU A 120 26.15 0.54 -24.31
CA GLU A 120 26.74 0.91 -25.59
C GLU A 120 25.85 0.42 -26.73
N LYS A 121 25.49 1.33 -27.63
CA LYS A 121 24.66 1.01 -28.80
C LYS A 121 25.53 0.40 -29.88
N ILE A 122 25.59 -0.92 -29.91
CA ILE A 122 26.25 -1.66 -30.99
C ILE A 122 25.28 -1.84 -32.17
N LYS A 123 25.78 -1.67 -33.41
CA LYS A 123 25.03 -2.05 -34.62
C LYS A 123 25.22 -3.54 -34.82
N ILE A 124 24.13 -4.28 -34.71
CA ILE A 124 24.11 -5.73 -34.91
C ILE A 124 23.71 -5.99 -36.37
N LYS A 125 24.57 -6.68 -37.12
CA LYS A 125 24.28 -7.16 -38.47
C LYS A 125 24.25 -8.69 -38.43
N ALA A 126 23.11 -9.26 -38.06
CA ALA A 126 22.91 -10.70 -38.05
C ALA A 126 21.49 -11.04 -38.47
N THR A 127 21.34 -12.23 -39.05
CA THR A 127 20.04 -12.84 -39.30
C THR A 127 19.62 -13.62 -38.06
N ALA A 128 18.39 -13.43 -37.61
CA ALA A 128 17.80 -14.17 -36.52
C ALA A 128 16.49 -14.83 -36.98
N TYR A 129 16.30 -16.10 -36.65
CA TYR A 129 15.09 -16.87 -36.96
C TYR A 129 14.18 -16.90 -35.75
N TRP A 130 13.00 -16.29 -35.86
CA TRP A 130 12.01 -16.24 -34.78
C TRP A 130 11.19 -17.52 -34.72
N HIS A 131 11.11 -18.12 -33.53
CA HIS A 131 10.26 -19.27 -33.23
C HIS A 131 9.08 -18.82 -32.35
N PRO A 132 7.93 -18.45 -32.95
CA PRO A 132 6.81 -17.83 -32.23
C PRO A 132 6.20 -18.73 -31.16
N GLU A 133 6.07 -20.02 -31.43
CA GLU A 133 5.47 -21.00 -30.51
C GLU A 133 6.28 -21.16 -29.20
N SER A 134 7.58 -20.90 -29.27
CA SER A 134 8.52 -21.09 -28.15
C SER A 134 9.11 -19.79 -27.61
N PHE A 135 8.72 -18.65 -28.18
CA PHE A 135 9.15 -17.31 -27.79
C PHE A 135 10.68 -17.07 -27.73
N TYR A 136 11.43 -17.64 -28.68
CA TYR A 136 12.87 -17.37 -28.81
C TYR A 136 13.30 -17.17 -30.27
N SER A 137 14.44 -16.50 -30.48
CA SER A 137 15.07 -16.37 -31.80
C SER A 137 16.39 -17.12 -31.83
N ILE A 138 16.80 -17.59 -33.00
CA ILE A 138 18.13 -18.16 -33.24
C ILE A 138 18.93 -17.24 -34.18
N VAL A 139 20.03 -16.67 -33.70
CA VAL A 139 21.04 -15.88 -34.40
C VAL A 139 21.97 -16.81 -35.18
N ASP A 140 21.99 -16.66 -36.50
CA ASP A 140 22.75 -17.55 -37.40
C ASP A 140 24.26 -17.20 -37.45
N ASP A 141 24.59 -15.95 -37.15
CA ASP A 141 25.93 -15.39 -37.18
C ASP A 141 26.67 -15.68 -35.86
N LYS A 142 27.60 -16.66 -35.90
CA LYS A 142 28.36 -17.14 -34.74
C LYS A 142 29.25 -16.03 -34.12
N PRO A 143 30.07 -15.28 -34.88
CA PRO A 143 30.81 -14.13 -34.34
C PRO A 143 29.94 -13.11 -33.61
N VAL A 144 28.77 -12.78 -34.17
CA VAL A 144 27.84 -11.83 -33.53
C VAL A 144 27.22 -12.42 -32.27
N ALA A 145 26.79 -13.69 -32.31
CA ALA A 145 26.25 -14.40 -31.15
C ALA A 145 27.26 -14.49 -30.00
N GLU A 146 28.51 -14.85 -30.29
CA GLU A 146 29.61 -14.89 -29.32
C GLU A 146 29.85 -13.51 -28.69
N ASN A 147 29.86 -12.44 -29.49
CA ASN A 147 30.00 -11.07 -28.99
C ASN A 147 28.83 -10.66 -28.07
N LEU A 148 27.59 -10.99 -28.45
CA LEU A 148 26.39 -10.68 -27.65
C LEU A 148 26.39 -11.42 -26.31
N PHE A 149 26.77 -12.70 -26.31
CA PHE A 149 26.84 -13.50 -25.09
C PHE A 149 28.00 -13.09 -24.18
N ASN A 150 29.23 -13.03 -24.72
CA ASN A 150 30.43 -12.81 -23.91
C ASN A 150 30.52 -11.39 -23.35
N ASN A 151 30.08 -10.37 -24.10
CA ASN A 151 30.24 -8.97 -23.69
C ASN A 151 29.00 -8.37 -23.01
N TYR A 152 27.80 -8.92 -23.28
CA TYR A 152 26.54 -8.36 -22.78
C TYR A 152 25.60 -9.38 -22.12
N TRP A 153 25.95 -10.67 -22.14
CA TRP A 153 25.11 -11.77 -21.65
C TRP A 153 23.71 -11.76 -22.27
N PHE A 154 23.62 -11.44 -23.56
CA PHE A 154 22.37 -11.56 -24.30
C PHE A 154 22.20 -12.96 -24.87
N GLY A 155 21.13 -13.64 -24.46
CA GLY A 155 20.80 -15.00 -24.88
C GLY A 155 21.72 -16.07 -24.27
N GLN A 156 21.79 -17.23 -24.91
CA GLN A 156 22.60 -18.37 -24.50
C GLN A 156 23.41 -18.90 -25.68
N LEU A 157 24.73 -18.90 -25.57
CA LEU A 157 25.60 -19.52 -26.56
C LEU A 157 25.76 -21.02 -26.27
N GLY A 158 25.45 -21.90 -27.22
CA GLY A 158 25.65 -23.35 -27.08
C GLY A 158 24.84 -23.95 -25.94
N ILE A 159 25.44 -24.90 -25.21
CA ILE A 159 24.79 -25.59 -24.09
C ILE A 159 25.08 -24.85 -22.78
N TYR A 160 24.04 -24.58 -21.99
CA TYR A 160 24.17 -23.91 -20.70
C TYR A 160 25.21 -24.61 -19.80
N LYS A 161 26.21 -23.84 -19.35
CA LYS A 161 27.31 -24.28 -18.47
C LYS A 161 28.19 -25.40 -19.05
N GLN A 162 28.25 -25.56 -20.37
CA GLN A 162 29.12 -26.54 -21.01
C GLN A 162 29.87 -25.92 -22.20
N GLU A 163 31.12 -26.34 -22.38
CA GLU A 163 31.96 -25.91 -23.52
C GLU A 163 31.82 -26.84 -24.74
N ARG A 164 30.90 -27.80 -24.70
CA ARG A 164 30.70 -28.83 -25.72
C ARG A 164 29.40 -28.61 -26.48
N GLY A 165 29.44 -28.86 -27.79
CA GLY A 165 28.27 -28.84 -28.67
C GLY A 165 28.01 -27.47 -29.29
N ASP A 166 28.25 -27.36 -30.60
CA ASP A 166 27.95 -26.19 -31.45
C ASP A 166 26.50 -26.21 -31.99
N LEU A 167 25.70 -27.19 -31.56
CA LEU A 167 24.40 -27.53 -32.15
C LEU A 167 23.26 -26.56 -31.78
N LEU A 168 23.49 -25.64 -30.84
CA LEU A 168 22.54 -24.64 -30.42
C LEU A 168 23.18 -23.26 -30.63
N LYS A 169 22.97 -22.72 -31.84
CA LYS A 169 23.18 -21.30 -32.09
C LYS A 169 22.17 -20.50 -31.25
N LEU A 170 22.61 -19.32 -30.83
CA LEU A 170 22.02 -18.46 -29.79
C LEU A 170 20.62 -18.02 -30.15
#